data_AF-A0A1S7RS49-F1
#
_entry.id   AF-A0A1S7RS49-F1
#
_cell.length_a   1.000
_cell.length_b   1.000
_cell.length_c   1.000
_cell.angle_alpha   90.00
_cell.angle_beta   90.00
_cell.angle_gamma   90.00
#
_symmetry.space_group_name_H-M   'P 1'
#
loop_
_entity.id
_entity.type
_entity.pdbx_description
1 polymer ?
#
loop_
_entity_poly.entity_id
_entity_poly.type
_entity_poly.pdbx_seq_one_letter_code
_entity_poly.pdbx_strand_id
1 'polypeptide(L)'
;MRWLERGCLAAVLVVVAACTSAGETEISRTVAGFVGQPREAAIARLGRPNKVIIENGETESYWLKVDREIYAGLSNRREVKTVDGQAQVSETEGMKIKEHRRDCIVKITADAASIVRTSEIIGNPANCENLLDRQAS
;
A
#
# COMPACT_ATOMS: atom_id res chain seq x y z
N MET A 1 52.93 6.56 12.42
CA MET A 1 52.10 7.77 12.17
C MET A 1 52.25 8.10 10.69
N ARG A 2 51.26 8.12 9.79
CA ARG A 2 49.79 8.15 9.81
C ARG A 2 49.36 7.43 8.51
N TRP A 3 48.69 6.27 8.47
CA TRP A 3 47.26 6.03 8.80
C TRP A 3 46.27 6.94 8.03
N LEU A 4 46.35 7.01 6.69
CA LEU A 4 45.44 7.88 5.92
C LEU A 4 45.11 7.48 4.47
N GLU A 5 45.29 6.22 4.06
CA GLU A 5 45.01 5.84 2.64
C GLU A 5 44.09 4.62 2.44
N ARG A 6 43.28 4.25 3.45
CA ARG A 6 42.23 3.21 3.29
C ARG A 6 40.86 3.63 3.80
N GLY A 7 40.57 4.93 3.78
CA GLY A 7 39.39 5.49 4.45
C GLY A 7 38.34 6.17 3.57
N CYS A 8 38.38 6.02 2.24
CA CYS A 8 37.52 6.82 1.35
C CYS A 8 36.63 6.01 0.41
N LEU A 9 36.16 4.82 0.84
CA LEU A 9 35.19 4.03 0.06
C LEU A 9 34.02 3.45 0.89
N ALA A 10 33.88 3.82 2.17
CA ALA A 10 32.89 3.19 3.06
C ALA A 10 31.93 4.17 3.77
N ALA A 11 31.78 5.40 3.28
CA ALA A 11 30.97 6.42 3.96
C ALA A 11 30.01 7.17 3.04
N VAL A 12 29.45 6.50 2.03
CA VAL A 12 28.24 6.95 1.33
C VAL A 12 27.25 5.79 1.24
N LEU A 13 27.08 5.05 2.34
CA LEU A 13 25.79 4.42 2.62
C LEU A 13 24.93 5.52 3.22
N VAL A 14 24.38 6.35 2.33
CA VAL A 14 23.28 7.25 2.64
C VAL A 14 22.21 6.36 3.24
N VAL A 15 22.05 6.49 4.55
CA VAL A 15 20.90 5.99 5.29
C VAL A 15 19.70 6.72 4.72
N VAL A 16 19.13 6.18 3.64
CA VAL A 16 17.72 6.36 3.32
C VAL A 16 17.00 5.53 4.37
N ALA A 17 16.96 6.04 5.61
CA ALA A 17 16.01 5.56 6.60
C ALA A 17 14.65 5.92 6.03
N ALA A 18 14.10 4.96 5.30
CA ALA A 18 12.73 5.00 4.84
C ALA A 18 11.88 5.31 6.07
N CYS A 19 11.09 6.38 6.00
CA CYS A 19 9.99 6.60 6.92
C CYS A 19 8.92 5.55 6.61
N THR A 20 9.22 4.28 6.81
CA THR A 20 8.20 3.23 6.87
C THR A 20 7.59 3.34 8.26
N SER A 21 6.30 3.61 8.32
CA SER A 21 5.58 3.63 9.59
C SER A 21 5.69 2.25 10.23
N ALA A 22 5.68 2.18 11.58
CA ALA A 22 5.75 0.90 12.28
C ALA A 22 4.65 -0.09 11.80
N GLY A 23 3.46 0.42 11.50
CA GLY A 23 2.34 -0.35 10.95
C GLY A 23 2.63 -0.98 9.57
N GLU A 24 3.32 -0.27 8.69
CA GLU A 24 3.76 -0.78 7.38
C GLU A 24 4.66 -2.03 7.52
N THR A 25 5.58 -1.99 8.48
CA THR A 25 6.48 -3.12 8.73
C THR A 25 5.77 -4.31 9.38
N GLU A 26 4.75 -4.06 10.20
CA GLU A 26 3.99 -5.12 10.87
C GLU A 26 3.08 -5.87 9.91
N ILE A 27 2.33 -5.16 9.06
CA ILE A 27 1.47 -5.81 8.07
C ILE A 27 2.31 -6.61 7.07
N SER A 28 3.42 -6.04 6.60
CA SER A 28 4.32 -6.72 5.64
C SER A 28 4.88 -8.00 6.25
N ARG A 29 5.29 -7.97 7.52
CA ARG A 29 5.78 -9.15 8.25
C ARG A 29 4.67 -10.18 8.46
N THR A 30 3.47 -9.74 8.81
CA THR A 30 2.32 -10.61 9.04
C THR A 30 1.93 -11.35 7.76
N VAL A 31 1.83 -10.62 6.65
CA VAL A 31 1.50 -11.20 5.34
C VAL A 31 2.58 -12.18 4.91
N ALA A 32 3.86 -11.79 4.96
CA ALA A 32 4.97 -12.70 4.65
C ALA A 32 4.99 -13.96 5.53
N GLY A 33 4.53 -13.85 6.78
CA GLY A 33 4.47 -14.95 7.75
C GLY A 33 3.48 -16.06 7.41
N PHE A 34 2.53 -15.84 6.49
CA PHE A 34 1.59 -16.89 6.09
C PHE A 34 2.22 -17.99 5.23
N VAL A 35 3.37 -17.73 4.58
CA VAL A 35 4.04 -18.73 3.74
C VAL A 35 4.36 -19.98 4.57
N GLY A 36 3.93 -21.14 4.06
CA GLY A 36 4.08 -22.43 4.74
C GLY A 36 3.00 -22.76 5.77
N GLN A 37 2.08 -21.84 6.07
CA GLN A 37 0.93 -22.10 6.95
C GLN A 37 -0.28 -22.63 6.16
N PRO A 38 -1.24 -23.28 6.83
CA PRO A 38 -2.55 -23.54 6.24
C PRO A 38 -3.27 -22.25 5.86
N ARG A 39 -4.01 -22.25 4.75
CA ARG A 39 -4.80 -21.10 4.28
C ARG A 39 -5.79 -20.59 5.35
N GLU A 40 -6.28 -21.49 6.18
CA GLU A 40 -7.17 -21.22 7.31
C GLU A 40 -6.54 -20.28 8.34
N ALA A 41 -5.21 -20.29 8.50
CA ALA A 41 -4.52 -19.36 9.39
C ALA A 41 -4.66 -17.91 8.89
N ALA A 42 -4.58 -17.70 7.58
CA ALA A 42 -4.81 -16.40 6.97
C ALA A 42 -6.28 -15.97 7.09
N ILE A 43 -7.23 -16.89 6.90
CA ILE A 43 -8.66 -16.61 7.09
C ILE A 43 -8.96 -16.24 8.55
N ALA A 44 -8.35 -16.94 9.51
CA ALA A 44 -8.51 -16.62 10.92
C ALA A 44 -7.95 -15.24 11.27
N ARG A 45 -6.86 -14.83 10.63
CA ARG A 45 -6.20 -13.54 10.91
C ARG A 45 -6.80 -12.34 10.17
N LEU A 46 -7.21 -12.54 8.91
CA LEU A 46 -7.64 -11.48 7.99
C LEU A 46 -9.15 -11.48 7.72
N GLY A 47 -9.88 -12.49 8.24
CA GLY A 47 -11.29 -12.73 7.95
C GLY A 47 -11.51 -13.45 6.61
N ARG A 48 -12.77 -13.49 6.15
CA ARG A 48 -13.11 -14.14 4.87
C ARG A 48 -12.55 -13.31 3.69
N PRO A 49 -11.91 -13.96 2.69
CA PRO A 49 -11.43 -13.26 1.51
C PRO A 49 -12.61 -12.71 0.69
N ASN A 50 -12.39 -11.57 0.04
CA ASN A 50 -13.37 -10.94 -0.84
C ASN A 50 -13.55 -11.71 -2.15
N LYS A 51 -12.46 -12.34 -2.64
CA LYS A 51 -12.46 -13.15 -3.86
C LYS A 51 -11.59 -14.37 -3.66
N VAL A 52 -12.07 -15.51 -4.16
CA VAL A 52 -11.32 -16.76 -4.21
C VAL A 52 -11.36 -17.26 -5.65
N ILE A 53 -10.21 -17.62 -6.21
CA ILE A 53 -10.06 -18.27 -7.51
C ILE A 53 -9.47 -19.66 -7.23
N ILE A 54 -10.04 -20.69 -7.84
CA ILE A 54 -9.54 -22.06 -7.71
C ILE A 54 -9.23 -22.54 -9.12
N GLU A 55 -7.98 -22.92 -9.35
CA GLU A 55 -7.49 -23.39 -10.64
C GLU A 55 -6.47 -24.50 -10.44
N ASN A 56 -6.66 -25.64 -11.13
CA ASN A 56 -5.77 -26.82 -11.04
C ASN A 56 -5.49 -27.30 -9.60
N GLY A 57 -6.44 -27.10 -8.69
CA GLY A 57 -6.30 -27.45 -7.27
C GLY A 57 -5.59 -26.39 -6.43
N GLU A 58 -4.95 -25.39 -7.05
CA GLU A 58 -4.43 -24.23 -6.35
C GLU A 58 -5.55 -23.23 -6.06
N THR A 59 -5.40 -22.49 -4.96
CA THR A 59 -6.37 -21.50 -4.52
C THR A 59 -5.71 -20.15 -4.34
N GLU A 60 -6.14 -19.16 -5.10
CA GLU A 60 -5.80 -17.76 -4.88
C GLU A 60 -6.89 -17.07 -4.06
N SER A 61 -6.52 -16.46 -2.94
CA SER A 61 -7.41 -15.74 -2.04
C SER A 61 -7.00 -14.28 -1.98
N TYR A 62 -7.98 -13.39 -2.15
CA TYR A 62 -7.78 -11.95 -2.22
C TYR A 62 -8.57 -11.26 -1.11
N TRP A 63 -7.88 -10.47 -0.28
CA TRP A 63 -8.49 -9.54 0.66
C TRP A 63 -8.31 -8.13 0.13
N LEU A 64 -9.42 -7.52 -0.28
CA LEU A 64 -9.48 -6.16 -0.77
C LEU A 64 -10.02 -5.26 0.35
N LYS A 65 -9.21 -4.28 0.75
CA LYS A 65 -9.64 -3.18 1.61
C LYS A 65 -9.51 -1.87 0.84
N VAL A 66 -10.63 -1.17 0.77
CA VAL A 66 -10.74 0.15 0.17
C VAL A 66 -11.17 1.08 1.29
N ASP A 67 -10.25 1.92 1.73
CA ASP A 67 -10.54 3.01 2.65
C ASP A 67 -10.69 4.31 1.85
N ARG A 68 -11.77 5.03 2.13
CA ARG A 68 -12.14 6.25 1.41
C ARG A 68 -12.29 7.39 2.39
N GLU A 69 -11.40 8.36 2.26
CA GLU A 69 -11.45 9.60 3.03
C GLU A 69 -12.04 10.71 2.17
N ILE A 70 -13.14 11.31 2.63
CA ILE A 70 -13.76 12.47 1.99
C ILE A 70 -13.44 13.69 2.83
N TYR A 71 -12.82 14.70 2.23
CA TYR A 71 -12.42 15.92 2.92
C TYR A 71 -12.65 17.15 2.05
N ALA A 72 -12.86 18.29 2.70
CA ALA A 72 -12.97 19.58 2.03
C ALA A 72 -11.56 20.18 1.93
N GLY A 73 -11.11 20.49 0.71
CA GLY A 73 -9.78 21.03 0.48
C GLY A 73 -9.77 22.13 -0.59
N LEU A 74 -8.80 23.03 -0.47
CA LEU A 74 -8.60 24.11 -1.44
C LEU A 74 -8.27 23.52 -2.82
N SER A 75 -8.89 24.09 -3.85
CA SER A 75 -8.66 23.73 -5.24
C SER A 75 -8.70 25.00 -6.08
N ASN A 76 -7.65 25.22 -6.85
CA ASN A 76 -7.60 26.35 -7.77
C ASN A 76 -8.30 25.99 -9.07
N ARG A 77 -9.18 26.89 -9.52
CA ARG A 77 -9.75 26.86 -10.86
C ARG A 77 -9.00 27.89 -11.69
N ARG A 78 -8.27 27.40 -12.71
CA ARG A 78 -7.59 28.25 -13.68
C ARG A 78 -8.48 28.43 -14.89
N GLU A 79 -8.85 29.66 -15.17
CA GLU A 79 -9.55 30.04 -16.41
C GLU A 79 -8.58 30.79 -17.32
N VAL A 80 -8.49 30.35 -18.58
CA VAL A 80 -7.70 31.02 -19.61
C VAL A 80 -8.66 31.62 -20.62
N LYS A 81 -8.60 32.94 -20.82
CA LYS A 81 -9.40 33.68 -21.80
C LYS A 81 -8.46 34.47 -22.70
N THR A 82 -8.72 34.46 -24.01
CA THR A 82 -8.02 35.35 -24.94
C THR A 82 -8.77 36.67 -25.01
N VAL A 83 -8.12 37.76 -24.62
CA VAL A 83 -8.65 39.13 -24.70
C VAL A 83 -7.63 39.93 -25.52
N ASP A 84 -8.09 40.58 -26.58
CA ASP A 84 -7.25 41.38 -27.49
C ASP A 84 -6.02 40.64 -28.04
N GLY A 85 -6.19 39.35 -28.40
CA GLY A 85 -5.13 38.52 -28.97
C GLY A 85 -4.06 38.06 -27.97
N GLN A 86 -4.17 38.43 -26.69
CA GLN A 86 -3.30 37.98 -25.61
C GLN A 86 -4.03 37.00 -24.67
N ALA A 87 -3.32 35.98 -24.20
CA ALA A 87 -3.86 35.04 -23.23
C ALA A 87 -3.86 35.67 -21.83
N GLN A 88 -5.05 35.92 -21.27
CA GLN A 88 -5.24 36.24 -19.86
C GLN A 88 -5.52 34.96 -19.07
N VAL A 89 -4.84 34.81 -17.94
CA VAL A 89 -5.03 33.70 -16.99
C VAL A 89 -5.62 34.30 -15.72
N SER A 90 -6.78 33.79 -15.30
CA SER A 90 -7.35 34.05 -13.98
C SER A 90 -7.29 32.78 -13.14
N GLU A 91 -6.85 32.89 -11.90
CA GLU A 91 -6.83 31.79 -10.93
C GLU A 91 -7.74 32.17 -9.75
N THR A 92 -8.72 31.31 -9.46
CA THR A 92 -9.63 31.49 -8.33
C THR A 92 -9.51 30.29 -7.41
N GLU A 93 -9.20 30.55 -6.14
CA GLU A 93 -9.15 29.53 -5.10
C GLU A 93 -10.56 29.28 -4.55
N GLY A 94 -10.95 28.01 -4.45
CA GLY A 94 -12.23 27.62 -3.88
C GLY A 94 -12.16 26.31 -3.11
N MET A 95 -13.14 26.10 -2.22
CA MET A 95 -13.29 24.84 -1.50
C MET A 95 -13.92 23.77 -2.39
N LYS A 96 -13.29 22.60 -2.46
CA LYS A 96 -13.83 21.44 -3.17
C LYS A 96 -13.84 20.21 -2.26
N ILE A 97 -14.89 19.41 -2.38
CA ILE A 97 -14.91 18.07 -1.79
C ILE A 97 -13.97 17.18 -2.59
N LYS A 98 -12.97 16.64 -1.92
CA LYS A 98 -11.97 15.73 -2.46
C LYS A 98 -12.15 14.34 -1.84
N GLU A 99 -11.75 13.35 -2.60
CA GLU A 99 -11.72 11.96 -2.17
C GLU A 99 -10.28 11.47 -2.22
N HIS A 100 -9.80 10.91 -1.12
CA HIS A 100 -8.54 10.18 -1.08
C HIS A 100 -8.87 8.71 -0.84
N ARG A 101 -8.54 7.89 -1.83
CA ARG A 101 -8.80 6.45 -1.84
C ARG A 101 -7.50 5.71 -1.55
N ARG A 102 -7.51 4.87 -0.51
CA ARG A 102 -6.40 4.00 -0.14
C ARG A 102 -6.84 2.56 -0.38
N ASP A 103 -6.23 1.95 -1.40
CA ASP A 103 -6.46 0.56 -1.73
C ASP A 103 -5.31 -0.28 -1.16
N CYS A 104 -5.69 -1.36 -0.48
CA CYS A 104 -4.79 -2.42 -0.05
C CYS A 104 -5.35 -3.76 -0.51
N ILE A 105 -4.49 -4.57 -1.13
CA ILE A 105 -4.85 -5.92 -1.56
C ILE A 105 -3.83 -6.90 -0.98
N VAL A 106 -4.29 -7.87 -0.21
CA VAL A 106 -3.49 -9.03 0.19
C VAL A 106 -3.87 -10.18 -0.73
N LYS A 107 -2.89 -10.77 -1.41
CA LYS A 107 -3.04 -11.98 -2.21
C LYS A 107 -2.30 -13.13 -1.52
N ILE A 108 -2.98 -14.26 -1.39
CA ILE A 108 -2.40 -15.51 -0.90
C ILE A 108 -2.70 -16.60 -1.90
N THR A 109 -1.68 -17.32 -2.33
CA THR A 109 -1.84 -18.54 -3.14
C THR A 109 -1.52 -19.75 -2.27
N ALA A 110 -2.44 -20.71 -2.22
CA ALA A 110 -2.27 -21.99 -1.55
C ALA A 110 -2.33 -23.13 -2.57
N ASP A 111 -1.61 -24.21 -2.30
CA ASP A 111 -1.62 -25.41 -3.14
C ASP A 111 -2.87 -26.28 -2.90
N ALA A 112 -2.94 -27.43 -3.55
CA ALA A 112 -4.02 -28.40 -3.40
C ALA A 112 -4.17 -28.98 -1.98
N ALA A 113 -3.13 -28.92 -1.16
CA ALA A 113 -3.18 -29.27 0.26
C ALA A 113 -3.59 -28.09 1.15
N SER A 114 -4.00 -26.96 0.53
CA SER A 114 -4.32 -25.70 1.21
C SER A 114 -3.15 -25.11 2.01
N ILE A 115 -1.91 -25.42 1.62
CA ILE A 115 -0.72 -24.81 2.20
C ILE A 115 -0.32 -23.60 1.39
N VAL A 116 -0.15 -22.46 2.07
CA VAL A 116 0.23 -21.20 1.45
C VAL A 116 1.63 -21.31 0.84
N ARG A 117 1.73 -21.04 -0.45
CA ARG A 117 2.96 -21.01 -1.23
C ARG A 117 3.48 -19.60 -1.42
N THR A 118 2.59 -18.66 -1.67
CA THR A 118 2.94 -17.24 -1.79
C THR A 118 1.96 -16.40 -1.00
N SER A 119 2.47 -15.31 -0.45
CA SER A 119 1.68 -14.29 0.21
C SER A 119 2.31 -12.94 -0.06
N GLU A 120 1.52 -12.01 -0.59
CA GLU A 120 2.00 -10.70 -1.02
C GLU A 120 0.96 -9.61 -0.80
N ILE A 121 1.47 -8.38 -0.66
CA ILE A 121 0.67 -7.17 -0.68
C ILE A 121 0.82 -6.55 -2.08
N ILE A 122 -0.31 -6.35 -2.76
CA ILE A 122 -0.35 -5.65 -4.04
C ILE A 122 -0.70 -4.19 -3.76
N GLY A 123 0.24 -3.28 -4.08
CA GLY A 123 0.10 -1.84 -3.85
C GLY A 123 1.03 -1.33 -2.75
N ASN A 124 0.65 -0.24 -2.08
CA ASN A 124 1.42 0.35 -0.99
C ASN A 124 1.04 -0.32 0.35
N PRO A 125 1.96 -0.99 1.07
CA PRO A 125 1.67 -1.62 2.36
C PRO A 125 1.21 -0.63 3.44
N ALA A 126 1.56 0.66 3.34
CA ALA A 126 1.06 1.69 4.25
C ALA A 126 -0.47 1.88 4.15
N ASN A 127 -1.08 1.50 3.02
CA ASN A 127 -2.54 1.50 2.90
C ASN A 127 -3.21 0.33 3.64
N CYS A 128 -2.42 -0.60 4.19
CA CYS A 128 -2.89 -1.82 4.84
C CYS A 128 -2.83 -1.78 6.37
N GLU A 129 -2.45 -0.65 6.99
CA GLU A 129 -2.25 -0.56 8.45
C GLU A 129 -3.45 -1.06 9.26
N ASN A 130 -4.68 -0.73 8.85
CA ASN A 130 -5.89 -1.11 9.57
C ASN A 130 -6.39 -2.54 9.25
N LEU A 131 -5.68 -3.28 8.40
CA LEU A 131 -6.13 -4.60 7.93
C LEU A 131 -6.11 -5.63 9.08
N LEU A 132 -5.23 -5.42 10.06
CA LEU A 132 -5.07 -6.29 11.23
C LEU A 132 -5.99 -5.93 12.41
N ASP A 133 -6.50 -4.70 12.46
CA ASP A 133 -7.25 -4.15 13.60
C ASP A 133 -8.76 -4.41 13.52
N ARG A 134 -9.29 -4.71 12.33
CA ARG A 134 -10.67 -5.18 12.21
C ARG A 134 -10.74 -6.66 12.56
N GLN A 135 -11.07 -6.96 13.81
CA GLN A 135 -11.58 -8.28 14.19
C GLN A 135 -12.71 -8.68 13.23
N ALA A 136 -12.63 -9.91 12.73
CA ALA A 136 -13.69 -10.50 11.92
C ALA A 136 -15.00 -10.43 12.72
N SER A 137 -15.94 -9.60 12.26
CA SER A 137 -17.30 -9.54 12.78
C SER A 137 -18.13 -10.72 12.28
#